data_AF-A0A925C1K6-F1
#
_entry.id   AF-A0A925C1K6-F1
#
_cell.length_a   1.000
_cell.length_b   1.000
_cell.length_c   1.000
_cell.angle_alpha   90.00
_cell.angle_beta   90.00
_cell.angle_gamma   90.00
#
_symmetry.space_group_name_H-M   'P 1'
#
loop_
_entity.id
_entity.type
_entity.pdbx_description
1 polymer ?
#
loop_
_entity_poly.entity_id
_entity_poly.type
_entity_poly.pdbx_seq_one_letter_code
_entity_poly.pdbx_strand_id
1 'polypeptide(L)'
;EVIVGKKLTYSWRYDGYEGNSFVTWELFAEGDKTRLKLTHEGLETFPMNNPDFAKQNFATGWMQITGTTLKEFVEDQSKIVL
;
A
#
# COMPACT_ATOMS: atom_id res chain seq x y z
N GLU A 1 1.54 -13.64 1.04
CA GLU A 1 1.73 -14.29 -0.28
C GLU A 1 2.68 -13.44 -1.11
N VAL A 2 3.62 -14.06 -1.83
CA VAL A 2 4.53 -13.35 -2.73
C VAL A 2 4.50 -14.04 -4.09
N ILE A 3 4.24 -13.26 -5.14
CA ILE A 3 4.41 -13.65 -6.54
C ILE A 3 5.39 -12.64 -7.14
N VAL A 4 6.63 -13.09 -7.35
CA VAL A 4 7.74 -12.24 -7.78
C VAL A 4 7.37 -11.43 -9.03
N GLY A 5 7.59 -10.12 -8.97
CA GLY A 5 7.31 -9.19 -10.05
C GLY A 5 5.82 -8.94 -10.35
N LYS A 6 4.89 -9.49 -9.57
CA LYS A 6 3.44 -9.39 -9.85
C LYS A 6 2.60 -9.00 -8.65
N LYS A 7 2.79 -9.66 -7.51
CA LYS A 7 1.93 -9.49 -6.34
C LYS A 7 2.69 -9.63 -5.03
N LEU A 8 2.35 -8.77 -4.07
CA LEU A 8 2.79 -8.89 -2.69
C LEU A 8 1.59 -8.66 -1.77
N THR A 9 1.23 -9.66 -0.98
CA THR A 9 0.22 -9.53 0.10
C THR A 9 0.85 -9.85 1.44
N TYR A 10 0.69 -8.97 2.41
CA TYR A 10 1.15 -9.16 3.79
C TYR A 10 0.14 -8.65 4.81
N SER A 11 0.19 -9.19 6.02
CA SER A 11 -0.62 -8.72 7.14
C SER A 11 -0.09 -7.40 7.68
N TRP A 12 -0.99 -6.53 8.10
CA TRP A 12 -0.70 -5.27 8.76
C TRP A 12 -1.42 -5.22 10.10
N ARG A 13 -0.63 -4.97 11.15
CA ARG A 13 -1.06 -4.91 12.54
C ARG A 13 -0.35 -3.76 13.26
N TYR A 14 -1.05 -3.12 14.20
CA TYR A 14 -0.46 -2.16 15.13
C TYR A 14 -0.17 -2.85 16.47
N ASP A 15 1.02 -2.60 17.02
CA ASP A 15 1.34 -3.07 18.37
C ASP A 15 0.45 -2.38 19.41
N GLY A 16 0.02 -3.12 20.42
CA GLY A 16 -0.91 -2.63 21.45
C GLY A 16 -2.38 -2.46 21.03
N TYR A 17 -2.75 -2.76 19.77
CA TYR A 17 -4.13 -2.71 19.30
C TYR A 17 -4.62 -4.08 18.81
N GLU A 18 -5.93 -4.31 18.94
CA GLU A 18 -6.61 -5.45 18.31
C GLU A 18 -6.76 -5.23 16.80
N GLY A 19 -7.09 -6.31 16.09
CA GLY A 19 -7.27 -6.30 14.64
C GLY A 19 -6.04 -6.76 13.85
N ASN A 20 -6.32 -7.22 12.64
CA ASN A 20 -5.35 -7.60 11.62
C ASN A 20 -5.97 -7.29 10.27
N SER A 21 -5.23 -6.53 9.46
CA SER A 21 -5.63 -6.20 8.09
C SER A 21 -4.62 -6.78 7.11
N PHE A 22 -4.89 -6.66 5.82
CA PHE A 22 -3.97 -7.07 4.77
C PHE A 22 -3.76 -5.97 3.76
N VAL A 23 -2.52 -5.82 3.32
CA VAL A 23 -2.16 -4.92 2.23
C VAL A 23 -1.67 -5.77 1.07
N THR A 24 -2.29 -5.53 -0.09
CA THR A 24 -1.97 -6.21 -1.34
C THR A 24 -1.53 -5.18 -2.38
N TRP A 25 -0.33 -5.38 -2.89
CA TRP A 25 0.24 -4.66 -4.02
C TRP A 25 0.14 -5.55 -5.26
N GLU A 26 -0.49 -5.07 -6.33
CA GLU A 26 -0.60 -5.75 -7.60
C GLU A 26 0.02 -4.88 -8.71
N LEU A 27 0.95 -5.46 -9.46
CA LEU A 27 1.65 -4.80 -10.56
C LEU A 27 1.12 -5.31 -11.90
N PHE A 28 0.76 -4.39 -12.78
CA PHE A 28 0.30 -4.67 -14.12
C PHE A 28 1.21 -3.96 -15.12
N ALA A 29 1.73 -4.71 -16.10
CA ALA A 29 2.48 -4.11 -17.19
C ALA A 29 1.55 -3.28 -18.07
N GLU A 30 1.93 -2.04 -18.36
CA GLU A 30 1.24 -1.12 -19.26
C GLU A 30 2.26 -0.46 -20.19
N GLY A 31 2.66 -1.19 -21.24
CA GLY A 31 3.70 -0.76 -22.16
C GLY A 31 5.07 -0.70 -21.49
N ASP A 32 5.70 0.47 -21.53
CA ASP A 32 6.96 0.80 -20.84
C ASP A 32 6.75 1.22 -19.38
N LYS A 33 5.50 1.22 -18.89
CA LYS A 33 5.12 1.61 -17.54
C LYS A 33 4.54 0.45 -16.75
N THR A 34 4.40 0.69 -15.45
CA THR A 34 3.71 -0.21 -14.52
C THR A 34 2.52 0.50 -13.91
N ARG A 35 1.33 -0.08 -14.03
CA ARG A 35 0.19 0.31 -13.21
C ARG A 35 0.23 -0.47 -11.90
N LEU A 36 0.24 0.27 -10.80
CA LEU A 36 0.11 -0.28 -9.46
C LEU A 36 -1.36 -0.19 -9.00
N LYS A 37 -1.88 -1.27 -8.43
CA LYS A 37 -3.09 -1.26 -7.62
C LYS A 37 -2.75 -1.66 -6.19
N LEU A 38 -3.12 -0.83 -5.24
CA LEU A 38 -3.03 -1.13 -3.82
C LEU A 38 -4.43 -1.40 -3.25
N THR A 39 -4.56 -2.51 -2.54
CA THR A 39 -5.79 -2.86 -1.79
C THR A 39 -5.42 -3.03 -0.32
N HIS A 40 -6.15 -2.35 0.58
CA HIS A 40 -6.04 -2.51 2.02
C HIS A 40 -7.39 -2.97 2.57
N GLU A 41 -7.45 -4.22 3.03
CA GLU A 41 -8.67 -4.91 3.46
C GLU A 41 -8.57 -5.39 4.91
N GLY A 42 -9.71 -5.64 5.57
CA GLY A 42 -9.75 -6.04 6.98
C GLY A 42 -9.67 -4.85 7.95
N LEU A 43 -9.98 -3.63 7.50
CA LEU A 43 -9.95 -2.44 8.36
C LEU A 43 -10.99 -2.50 9.48
N GLU A 44 -12.10 -3.21 9.25
CA GLU A 44 -13.16 -3.46 10.22
C GLU A 44 -12.73 -4.31 11.42
N THR A 45 -11.54 -4.91 11.36
CA THR A 45 -10.97 -5.65 12.49
C THR A 45 -10.31 -4.74 13.53
N PHE A 46 -10.03 -3.49 13.18
CA PHE A 46 -9.43 -2.51 14.09
C PHE A 46 -10.49 -1.87 15.01
N PRO A 47 -10.07 -1.25 16.13
CA PRO A 47 -10.98 -0.57 17.05
C PRO A 47 -11.81 0.52 16.38
N MET A 48 -13.09 0.22 16.14
CA MET A 48 -14.02 1.13 15.45
C MET A 48 -14.38 2.38 16.28
N ASN A 49 -14.11 2.36 17.59
CA ASN A 49 -14.29 3.50 18.49
C ASN A 49 -13.08 4.45 18.51
N ASN A 50 -11.96 4.10 17.87
CA ASN A 50 -10.80 4.96 17.76
C ASN A 50 -10.79 5.66 16.38
N PRO A 51 -10.91 7.00 16.32
CA PRO A 51 -10.95 7.75 15.07
C PRO A 51 -9.67 7.64 14.24
N ASP A 52 -8.54 7.26 14.84
CA ASP A 52 -7.28 7.07 14.12
C ASP A 52 -7.38 5.93 13.09
N PHE A 53 -8.21 4.92 13.36
CA PHE A 53 -8.46 3.79 12.46
C PHE A 53 -9.63 4.04 11.49
N ALA A 54 -10.07 5.29 11.31
CA ALA A 54 -11.04 5.61 10.28
C ALA A 54 -10.51 5.25 8.88
N LYS A 55 -11.34 4.57 8.07
CA LYS A 55 -11.00 4.18 6.68
C LYS A 55 -10.40 5.32 5.84
N GLN A 56 -10.88 6.54 6.04
CA GLN A 56 -10.41 7.72 5.32
C GLN A 56 -8.94 8.03 5.60
N ASN A 57 -8.43 7.76 6.81
CA ASN A 57 -7.04 7.99 7.17
C ASN A 57 -6.12 7.06 6.37
N PHE A 58 -6.47 5.77 6.30
CA PHE A 58 -5.75 4.80 5.47
C PHE A 58 -5.77 5.19 3.98
N ALA A 59 -6.95 5.53 3.46
CA ALA A 59 -7.09 5.96 2.06
C ALA A 59 -6.21 7.19 1.76
N THR A 60 -6.19 8.18 2.65
CA THR A 60 -5.41 9.41 2.49
C THR A 60 -3.90 9.13 2.51
N GLY A 61 -3.43 8.32 3.46
CA GLY A 61 -2.03 7.91 3.52
C GLY A 61 -1.59 7.13 2.28
N TRP A 62 -2.41 6.18 1.82
CA TRP A 62 -2.10 5.42 0.61
C TRP A 62 -2.13 6.24 -0.67
N MET A 63 -3.06 7.19 -0.81
CA MET A 63 -3.08 8.12 -1.95
C MET A 63 -1.82 8.97 -2.01
N GLN A 64 -1.32 9.44 -0.87
CA GLN A 64 -0.05 10.18 -0.83
C GLN A 64 1.11 9.28 -1.29
N ILE A 65 1.21 8.09 -0.72
CA ILE A 65 2.34 7.18 -1.00
C ILE A 65 2.32 6.76 -2.46
N THR A 66 1.21 6.21 -2.93
CA THR A 66 1.12 5.61 -4.27
C THR A 66 0.96 6.64 -5.39
N GLY A 67 0.33 7.79 -5.11
CA GLY A 67 0.09 8.84 -6.09
C GLY A 67 1.24 9.85 -6.22
N THR A 68 2.11 9.95 -5.20
CA THR A 68 3.17 10.96 -5.16
C THR A 68 4.52 10.36 -4.82
N THR A 69 4.81 10.03 -3.55
CA THR A 69 6.19 9.76 -3.11
C THR A 69 6.80 8.49 -3.69
N LEU A 70 6.03 7.41 -3.82
CA LEU A 70 6.52 6.19 -4.46
C LEU A 70 6.79 6.41 -5.94
N LYS A 71 5.86 7.08 -6.62
CA LYS A 71 5.98 7.38 -8.05
C LYS A 71 7.22 8.23 -8.32
N GLU A 72 7.38 9.32 -7.58
CA GLU A 72 8.56 10.18 -7.66
C GLU A 72 9.84 9.38 -7.39
N PHE A 73 9.87 8.54 -6.35
CA PHE A 73 11.03 7.74 -6.01
C PHE A 73 11.45 6.74 -7.10
N VAL A 74 10.49 6.02 -7.71
CA VAL A 74 10.80 4.98 -8.70
C VAL A 74 11.00 5.52 -10.11
N GLU A 75 10.43 6.68 -10.44
CA GLU A 75 10.57 7.31 -11.75
C GLU A 75 11.78 8.28 -11.80
N ASP A 76 12.33 8.69 -10.64
CA ASP A 76 13.52 9.54 -10.57
C ASP A 76 14.77 8.85 -11.14
N GLN A 77 15.07 9.18 -12.39
CA GLN A 77 16.23 8.68 -13.15
C GLN A 77 17.58 9.15 -12.57
N SER A 78 17.61 10.16 -11.68
CA SER A 78 18.84 10.62 -11.05
C SER A 78 19.36 9.67 -9.96
N LYS A 79 18.52 8.72 -9.53
CA LYS A 79 18.82 7.71 -8.50
C LYS A 79 19.24 6.36 -9.10
N ILE A 80 19.07 6.16 -10.41
CA ILE A 80 19.53 4.97 -11.11
C ILE A 80 21.03 5.16 -11.41
N VAL A 81 21.86 4.95 -10.39
CA VAL A 81 23.29 4.70 -10.60
C VAL A 81 23.43 3.21 -10.87
N LEU A 82 23.72 2.86 -12.12
CA LEU A 82 24.20 1.53 -12.52
C LEU A 82 25.67 1.35 -12.16
#